data_AF-A0A2S9T5U2-F1
#
_entry.id   AF-A0A2S9T5U2-F1
#
_cell.length_a   1.000
_cell.length_b   1.000
_cell.length_c   1.000
_cell.angle_alpha   90.00
_cell.angle_beta   90.00
_cell.angle_gamma   90.00
#
_symmetry.space_group_name_H-M   'P 1'
#
loop_
_entity.id
_entity.type
_entity.pdbx_description
1 polymer ?
#
loop_
_entity_poly.entity_id
_entity_poly.type
_entity_poly.pdbx_seq_one_letter_code
_entity_poly.pdbx_strand_id
1 'polypeptide(L)'
;MIKLELSEKDIFKIMAGSMEDRVNLLISESVMKEIDLETIKKIVENDIKTVELMDRLYHDKLTEVIKLLQFIAYNRHKSKYSEEIATYVLDKLFEIICLDFF
;
A
#
# COMPACT_ATOMS: atom_id res chain seq x y z
N MET A 1 3.42 -18.34 22.52
CA MET A 1 3.31 -17.66 21.22
C MET A 1 3.59 -16.20 21.49
N ILE A 2 4.79 -15.70 21.13
CA ILE A 2 5.12 -14.28 21.34
C ILE A 2 4.25 -13.51 20.35
N LYS A 3 3.36 -12.67 20.87
CA LYS A 3 2.61 -11.70 20.08
C LYS A 3 3.65 -10.66 19.66
N LEU A 4 4.19 -10.81 18.46
CA LEU A 4 4.97 -9.74 17.87
C LEU A 4 3.95 -8.63 17.56
N GLU A 5 4.20 -7.45 18.10
CA GLU A 5 3.45 -6.24 17.81
C GLU A 5 4.34 -5.38 16.92
N LEU A 6 3.81 -5.05 15.75
CA LEU A 6 4.46 -4.22 14.74
C LEU A 6 4.87 -2.90 15.39
N SER A 7 6.16 -2.57 15.38
CA SER A 7 6.65 -1.42 16.13
C SER A 7 6.09 -0.12 15.55
N GLU A 8 5.82 0.88 16.39
CA GLU A 8 5.38 2.21 15.93
C GLU A 8 6.35 2.83 14.91
N LYS A 9 7.65 2.53 15.05
CA LYS A 9 8.69 2.95 14.12
C LYS A 9 8.49 2.34 12.73
N ASP A 10 8.13 1.06 12.66
CA ASP A 10 7.88 0.38 11.39
C ASP A 10 6.58 0.89 10.77
N ILE A 11 5.51 1.09 11.55
CA ILE A 11 4.28 1.73 11.08
C ILE A 11 4.58 3.11 10.49
N PHE A 12 5.36 3.94 11.20
CA PHE A 12 5.73 5.27 10.74
C PHE A 12 6.53 5.23 9.45
N LYS A 13 7.48 4.29 9.32
CA LYS A 13 8.23 4.10 8.07
C LYS A 13 7.34 3.66 6.92
N ILE A 14 6.33 2.83 7.17
CA ILE A 14 5.39 2.43 6.12
C ILE A 14 4.50 3.62 5.72
N MET A 15 4.10 4.47 6.68
CA MET A 15 3.23 5.62 6.40
C MET A 15 3.95 6.82 5.77
N ALA A 16 5.20 7.09 6.15
CA ALA A 16 5.90 8.34 5.83
C ALA A 16 7.32 8.13 5.29
N GLY A 17 7.81 6.89 5.22
CA GLY A 17 9.14 6.58 4.68
C GLY A 17 9.20 6.67 3.15
N SER A 18 10.40 6.44 2.60
CA SER A 18 10.61 6.37 1.15
C SER A 18 9.88 5.16 0.55
N MET A 19 9.64 5.16 -0.78
CA MET A 19 9.04 3.99 -1.44
C MET A 19 9.84 2.72 -1.18
N GLU A 20 11.17 2.80 -1.17
CA GLU A 20 12.07 1.68 -0.87
C GLU A 20 11.85 1.16 0.56
N ASP A 21 11.78 2.04 1.56
CA ASP A 21 11.49 1.65 2.95
C ASP A 21 10.14 0.93 3.07
N ARG A 22 9.11 1.47 2.40
CA ARG A 22 7.75 0.92 2.43
C ARG A 22 7.71 -0.48 1.81
N VAL A 23 8.29 -0.64 0.63
CA VAL A 23 8.37 -1.94 -0.06
C VAL A 23 9.14 -2.95 0.78
N ASN A 24 10.31 -2.56 1.33
CA ASN A 24 11.14 -3.44 2.16
C ASN A 24 10.40 -3.93 3.41
N LEU A 25 9.51 -3.12 3.97
CA LEU A 25 8.66 -3.53 5.09
C LEU A 25 7.49 -4.40 4.63
N LEU A 26 6.82 -4.06 3.53
CA LEU A 26 5.66 -4.81 3.00
C LEU A 26 6.02 -6.17 2.38
N ILE A 27 7.29 -6.43 2.05
CA ILE A 27 7.75 -7.78 1.70
C ILE A 27 7.98 -8.67 2.93
N SER A 28 8.15 -8.07 4.12
CA SER A 28 8.42 -8.80 5.35
C SER A 28 7.20 -9.58 5.81
N GLU A 29 7.41 -10.87 6.11
CA GLU A 29 6.34 -11.73 6.60
C GLU A 29 5.86 -11.32 8.00
N SER A 30 6.74 -10.84 8.88
CA SER A 30 6.34 -10.36 10.21
C SER A 30 5.43 -9.14 10.10
N VAL A 31 5.80 -8.18 9.24
CA VAL A 31 5.01 -6.97 9.00
C VAL A 31 3.66 -7.32 8.40
N MET A 32 3.63 -8.10 7.31
CA MET A 32 2.37 -8.41 6.62
C MET A 32 1.40 -9.27 7.43
N LYS A 33 1.91 -10.11 8.35
CA LYS A 33 1.07 -10.87 9.28
C LYS A 33 0.33 -9.98 10.29
N GLU A 34 0.93 -8.87 10.66
CA GLU A 34 0.49 -8.04 11.79
C GLU A 34 -0.20 -6.74 11.37
N ILE A 35 0.19 -6.16 10.24
CA ILE A 35 -0.39 -4.91 9.74
C ILE A 35 -1.89 -5.08 9.51
N ASP A 36 -2.67 -4.13 10.02
CA ASP A 36 -4.12 -4.13 9.82
C ASP A 36 -4.52 -3.53 8.46
N LEU A 37 -5.72 -3.90 8.02
CA LEU A 37 -6.26 -3.46 6.74
C LEU A 37 -6.41 -1.92 6.68
N GLU A 38 -6.74 -1.28 7.80
CA GLU A 38 -6.95 0.16 7.86
C GLU A 38 -5.64 0.93 7.61
N THR A 39 -4.54 0.43 8.14
CA THR A 39 -3.20 0.96 7.92
C THR A 39 -2.80 0.81 6.46
N ILE A 40 -3.03 -0.36 5.86
CA ILE A 40 -2.81 -0.59 4.41
C ILE A 40 -3.57 0.44 3.57
N LYS A 41 -4.86 0.64 3.86
CA LYS A 41 -5.70 1.60 3.15
C LYS A 41 -5.17 3.02 3.28
N LYS A 42 -4.83 3.46 4.49
CA LYS A 42 -4.27 4.80 4.75
C LYS A 42 -2.99 5.06 3.97
N ILE A 43 -2.10 4.07 3.85
CA ILE A 43 -0.85 4.19 3.10
C ILE A 43 -1.16 4.49 1.62
N VAL A 44 -2.02 3.68 1.01
CA VAL A 44 -2.40 3.83 -0.39
C VAL A 44 -3.16 5.13 -0.65
N GLU A 45 -4.11 5.49 0.22
CA GLU A 45 -4.89 6.73 0.08
C GLU A 45 -4.04 8.00 0.23
N ASN A 46 -3.02 8.00 1.10
CA ASN A 46 -2.11 9.14 1.22
C ASN A 46 -1.33 9.38 -0.07
N ASP A 47 -0.88 8.30 -0.72
CA ASP A 47 -0.14 8.42 -1.98
C ASP A 47 -1.08 8.83 -3.13
N ILE A 48 -2.30 8.28 -3.20
CA ILE A 48 -3.31 8.72 -4.18
C ILE A 48 -3.66 10.20 -4.01
N LYS A 49 -3.92 10.68 -2.78
CA LYS A 49 -4.19 12.11 -2.52
C LYS A 49 -3.03 13.00 -2.93
N THR A 50 -1.80 12.54 -2.77
CA THR A 50 -0.61 13.27 -3.22
C THR A 50 -0.59 13.38 -4.75
N VAL A 51 -1.00 12.34 -5.46
CA VAL A 51 -1.17 12.36 -6.91
C VAL A 51 -2.32 13.29 -7.33
N GLU A 52 -3.47 13.26 -6.67
CA GLU A 52 -4.62 14.13 -7.01
C GLU A 52 -4.33 15.62 -6.79
N LEU A 53 -3.51 15.97 -5.79
CA LEU A 53 -3.11 17.34 -5.48
C LEU A 53 -2.04 17.89 -6.43
N MET A 54 -1.32 17.02 -7.13
CA MET A 54 -0.30 17.38 -8.12
C MET A 54 -0.86 17.09 -9.50
N ASP A 55 -1.31 18.12 -10.21
CA ASP A 55 -1.92 18.09 -11.55
C ASP A 55 -1.41 16.92 -12.44
N ARG A 56 -2.30 16.31 -13.25
CA ARG A 56 -2.23 14.97 -13.91
C ARG A 56 -0.93 14.61 -14.70
N LEU A 57 0.04 15.50 -14.74
CA LEU A 57 1.30 15.45 -15.48
C LEU A 57 2.40 14.56 -14.88
N TYR A 58 2.21 13.92 -13.73
CA TYR A 58 3.25 13.07 -13.12
C TYR A 58 2.95 11.56 -13.22
N HIS A 59 3.13 11.01 -14.43
CA HIS A 59 3.15 9.55 -14.68
C HIS A 59 4.08 8.78 -13.71
N ASP A 60 5.17 9.40 -13.27
CA ASP A 60 6.12 8.78 -12.33
C ASP A 60 5.48 8.51 -10.96
N LYS A 61 4.65 9.43 -10.46
CA LYS A 61 3.96 9.28 -9.17
C LYS A 61 2.82 8.27 -9.25
N LEU A 62 2.11 8.23 -10.37
CA LEU A 62 1.12 7.18 -10.63
C LEU A 62 1.77 5.79 -10.68
N THR A 63 2.93 5.69 -11.33
CA THR A 63 3.72 4.46 -11.39
C THR A 63 4.17 3.99 -10.00
N GLU A 64 4.54 4.92 -9.12
CA GLU A 64 4.86 4.63 -7.72
C GLU A 64 3.65 4.03 -6.97
N VAL A 65 2.46 4.59 -7.13
CA VAL A 65 1.22 4.05 -6.52
C VAL A 65 0.91 2.65 -7.04
N ILE A 66 1.01 2.43 -8.35
CA ILE A 66 0.77 1.11 -8.96
C ILE A 66 1.76 0.08 -8.41
N LYS A 67 3.06 0.42 -8.29
CA LYS A 67 4.06 -0.46 -7.70
C LYS A 67 3.71 -0.83 -6.26
N LEU A 68 3.31 0.15 -5.44
CA LEU A 68 2.88 -0.10 -4.07
C LEU A 68 1.71 -1.09 -4.01
N LEU A 69 0.67 -0.88 -4.83
CA LEU A 69 -0.48 -1.78 -4.95
C LEU A 69 -0.06 -3.20 -5.36
N GLN A 70 0.87 -3.33 -6.31
CA GLN A 70 1.41 -4.63 -6.73
C GLN A 70 2.14 -5.36 -5.59
N PHE A 71 2.97 -4.66 -4.80
CA PHE A 71 3.67 -5.25 -3.66
C PHE A 71 2.70 -5.72 -2.57
N ILE A 72 1.68 -4.91 -2.27
CA ILE A 72 0.62 -5.28 -1.32
C ILE A 72 -0.11 -6.53 -1.82
N ALA A 73 -0.55 -6.55 -3.09
CA ALA A 73 -1.25 -7.69 -3.67
C ALA A 73 -0.41 -8.97 -3.69
N TYR A 74 0.88 -8.86 -4.01
CA TYR A 74 1.79 -10.00 -4.04
C TYR A 74 1.97 -10.62 -2.65
N ASN A 75 2.13 -9.78 -1.63
CA ASN A 75 2.41 -10.22 -0.26
C ASN A 75 1.16 -10.51 0.59
N ARG A 76 -0.05 -10.25 0.08
CA ARG A 76 -1.32 -10.39 0.83
C ARG A 76 -1.55 -11.75 1.47
N HIS A 77 -1.04 -12.83 0.87
CA HIS A 77 -1.17 -14.21 1.38
C HIS A 77 -0.52 -14.41 2.76
N LYS A 78 0.39 -13.51 3.16
CA LYS A 78 1.01 -13.49 4.49
C LYS A 78 0.10 -12.84 5.54
N SER A 79 -0.90 -12.07 5.12
CA SER A 79 -1.84 -11.39 6.01
C SER A 79 -3.07 -12.23 6.29
N LYS A 80 -3.65 -12.06 7.47
CA LYS A 80 -4.98 -12.58 7.82
C LYS A 80 -6.12 -11.90 7.05
N TYR A 81 -5.86 -10.76 6.39
CA TYR A 81 -6.80 -9.99 5.59
C TYR A 81 -6.61 -10.19 4.07
N SER A 82 -6.12 -11.37 3.66
CA SER A 82 -5.70 -11.63 2.27
C SER A 82 -6.76 -11.27 1.23
N GLU A 83 -8.02 -11.66 1.46
CA GLU A 83 -9.12 -11.45 0.50
C GLU A 83 -9.61 -10.00 0.49
N GLU A 84 -9.66 -9.36 1.66
CA GLU A 84 -10.02 -7.95 1.79
C GLU A 84 -8.96 -7.05 1.14
N ILE A 85 -7.68 -7.40 1.29
CA ILE A 85 -6.57 -6.73 0.60
C ILE A 85 -6.70 -6.92 -0.91
N ALA A 86 -7.02 -8.14 -1.39
CA ALA A 86 -7.19 -8.40 -2.81
C ALA A 86 -8.28 -7.52 -3.43
N THR A 87 -9.44 -7.47 -2.77
CA THR A 87 -10.59 -6.66 -3.19
C THR A 87 -10.20 -5.18 -3.24
N TYR A 88 -9.62 -4.67 -2.16
CA TYR A 88 -9.20 -3.27 -2.07
C TYR A 88 -8.19 -2.87 -3.15
N VAL A 89 -7.17 -3.70 -3.39
CA VAL A 89 -6.17 -3.40 -4.42
C VAL A 89 -6.80 -3.41 -5.82
N LEU A 90 -7.69 -4.36 -6.10
CA LEU A 90 -8.41 -4.41 -7.37
C LEU A 90 -9.27 -3.16 -7.58
N ASP A 91 -10.06 -2.76 -6.57
CA ASP A 91 -10.89 -1.55 -6.63
C ASP A 91 -10.05 -0.30 -6.95
N LYS A 92 -8.90 -0.13 -6.27
CA LYS A 92 -8.01 1.02 -6.51
C LYS A 92 -7.33 1.00 -7.87
N LEU A 93 -6.93 -0.17 -8.36
CA LEU A 93 -6.40 -0.29 -9.72
C LEU A 93 -7.48 0.06 -10.76
N PHE A 94 -8.72 -0.36 -10.56
CA PHE A 94 -9.84 0.01 -11.43
C PHE A 94 -10.12 1.51 -11.40
N GLU A 95 -10.16 2.13 -10.22
CA GLU A 95 -10.32 3.59 -10.09
C GLU A 95 -9.22 4.33 -10.87
N ILE A 96 -7.96 3.93 -10.71
CA ILE A 96 -6.80 4.52 -11.41
C ILE A 96 -6.94 4.35 -12.93
N ILE A 97 -7.22 3.14 -13.41
CA ILE A 97 -7.36 2.88 -14.85
C ILE A 97 -8.50 3.72 -15.44
N CYS A 98 -9.63 3.81 -14.75
CA CYS A 98 -10.75 4.63 -15.21
C CYS A 98 -10.40 6.12 -15.33
N LEU A 99 -9.54 6.66 -14.45
CA LEU A 99 -9.06 8.04 -14.56
C LEU A 99 -8.20 8.30 -15.81
N ASP A 100 -7.51 7.27 -16.33
CA ASP A 100 -6.74 7.37 -17.58
C ASP A 100 -7.62 7.27 -18.84
N PHE A 101 -8.84 6.74 -18.73
CA PHE A 101 -9.76 6.55 -19.87
C PHE A 101 -10.75 7.71 -20.11
N PHE A 102 -11.01 8.58 -19.12
CA PHE A 102 -12.01 9.66 -19.17
C PHE A 102 -11.40 11.06 -18.97
#